data_AF-A0A1C3YLC0-F1
#
_entry.id   AF-A0A1C3YLC0-F1
#
_cell.length_a   1.000
_cell.length_b   1.000
_cell.length_c   1.000
_cell.angle_alpha   90.00
_cell.angle_beta   90.00
_cell.angle_gamma   90.00
#
_symmetry.space_group_name_H-M   'P 1'
#
loop_
_entity.id
_entity.type
_entity.pdbx_description
1 polymer ?
#
loop_
_entity_poly.entity_id
_entity_poly.type
_entity_poly.pdbx_seq_one_letter_code
_entity_poly.pdbx_strand_id
1 'polypeptide(L)'
;MIVFVCVPAWGYKAAHLAWALWWIDIVMAMSCNLYIPHCIMRTEGITLEQTNPTWLFPVIADIVASGTGAIVANVLPNNQHAIWTVVISYILWGTSVPMAVLILAMFYNRLMIHDVLPSQSAVTAFIAIGPLGQGAAAIQLLGKVALKIFERNDFIPMAPIAGQFFYLTGILTALIMWGFAIAWLFFALATIVRREFKFSISWWAFTFPLGVFTVSTTTLAQELPSRFFKVLGTVFSVVETLLWIMVACRTIKATLNGELFQPPPLEAWENKVVETVEDEKVEDSPA
;
A
#
# COMPACT_ATOMS: atom_id res chain seq x y z
N MET A 1 11.01 -0.58 11.80
CA MET A 1 11.50 -0.09 13.12
C MET A 1 12.70 -0.85 13.64
N ILE A 2 12.71 -2.20 13.63
CA ILE A 2 13.86 -3.01 14.09
C ILE A 2 15.17 -2.59 13.40
N VAL A 3 15.16 -2.40 12.08
CA VAL A 3 16.35 -1.94 11.36
C VAL A 3 16.82 -0.55 11.81
N PHE A 4 15.91 0.40 12.02
CA PHE A 4 16.28 1.78 12.36
C PHE A 4 16.68 1.97 13.83
N VAL A 5 16.16 1.16 14.75
CA VAL A 5 16.37 1.33 16.20
C VAL A 5 17.27 0.25 16.78
N CYS A 6 17.00 -1.02 16.48
CA CYS A 6 17.69 -2.14 17.11
C CYS A 6 19.04 -2.45 16.44
N VAL A 7 19.20 -2.26 15.13
CA VAL A 7 20.48 -2.53 14.45
C VAL A 7 21.60 -1.60 14.92
N PRO A 8 21.40 -0.27 15.09
CA PRO A 8 22.42 0.59 15.68
C PRO A 8 22.82 0.18 17.10
N ALA A 9 21.88 -0.34 17.90
CA ALA A 9 22.11 -0.71 19.30
C ALA A 9 22.68 -2.12 19.48
N TRP A 10 22.22 -3.10 18.70
CA TRP A 10 22.48 -4.54 18.90
C TRP A 10 23.24 -5.18 17.72
N GLY A 11 23.61 -4.39 16.71
CA GLY A 11 24.42 -4.81 15.57
C GLY A 11 23.78 -5.92 14.71
N TYR A 12 24.62 -6.83 14.22
CA TYR A 12 24.21 -7.84 13.23
C TYR A 12 23.15 -8.83 13.73
N LYS A 13 23.05 -9.07 15.04
CA LYS A 13 21.99 -9.94 15.59
C LYS A 13 20.60 -9.39 15.30
N ALA A 14 20.40 -8.08 15.46
CA ALA A 14 19.14 -7.42 15.12
C ALA A 14 18.89 -7.39 13.61
N ALA A 15 19.94 -7.32 12.79
CA ALA A 15 19.81 -7.40 11.33
C ALA A 15 19.32 -8.78 10.89
N HIS A 16 19.85 -9.87 11.46
CA HIS A 16 19.37 -11.23 11.20
C HIS A 16 17.95 -11.46 11.69
N LEU A 17 17.56 -10.88 12.84
CA LEU A 17 16.18 -10.91 13.30
C LEU A 17 15.24 -10.19 12.30
N ALA A 18 15.62 -9.00 11.85
CA ALA A 18 14.84 -8.26 10.85
C ALA A 18 14.70 -9.07 9.55
N TRP A 19 15.76 -9.76 9.13
CA TRP A 19 15.74 -10.60 7.94
C TRP A 19 14.88 -11.85 8.09
N ALA A 20 14.92 -12.51 9.25
CA ALA A 20 14.05 -13.65 9.54
C ALA A 20 12.56 -13.25 9.54
N LEU A 21 12.22 -12.12 10.16
CA LEU A 21 10.87 -11.58 10.14
C LEU A 21 10.43 -11.17 8.73
N TRP A 22 11.35 -10.64 7.93
CA TRP A 22 11.08 -10.30 6.54
C TRP A 22 10.74 -11.56 5.70
N TRP A 23 11.42 -12.69 5.90
CA TRP A 23 11.04 -13.94 5.21
C TRP A 23 9.63 -14.42 5.58
N ILE A 24 9.20 -14.23 6.83
CA ILE A 24 7.83 -14.54 7.24
C ILE A 24 6.85 -13.59 6.54
N ASP A 25 7.18 -12.29 6.51
CA ASP A 25 6.40 -11.25 5.84
C ASP A 25 6.20 -11.56 4.35
N ILE A 26 7.25 -11.91 3.59
CA ILE A 26 7.10 -12.19 2.16
C ILE A 26 6.17 -13.39 1.90
N VAL A 27 6.22 -14.43 2.74
CA VAL A 27 5.38 -15.62 2.55
C VAL A 27 3.91 -15.25 2.76
N MET A 28 3.61 -14.48 3.79
CA MET A 28 2.25 -13.99 4.06
C MET A 28 1.79 -13.01 2.98
N ALA A 29 2.62 -12.05 2.60
CA ALA A 29 2.31 -11.02 1.62
C ALA A 29 2.06 -11.61 0.22
N MET A 30 2.93 -12.50 -0.25
CA MET A 30 2.73 -13.20 -1.52
C MET A 30 1.49 -14.09 -1.49
N SER A 31 1.23 -14.77 -0.36
CA SER A 31 0.01 -15.56 -0.21
C SER A 31 -1.22 -14.68 -0.35
N CYS A 32 -1.28 -13.53 0.32
CA CYS A 32 -2.38 -12.58 0.17
C CYS A 32 -2.51 -12.05 -1.27
N ASN A 33 -1.39 -11.60 -1.86
CA ASN A 33 -1.36 -11.00 -3.20
C ASN A 33 -1.82 -11.96 -4.30
N LEU A 34 -1.57 -13.27 -4.15
CA LEU A 34 -1.96 -14.27 -5.16
C LEU A 34 -3.29 -14.95 -4.83
N TYR A 35 -3.48 -15.37 -3.58
CA TYR A 35 -4.62 -16.17 -3.17
C TYR A 35 -5.92 -15.37 -3.12
N ILE A 36 -5.91 -14.14 -2.59
CA ILE A 36 -7.14 -13.34 -2.47
C ILE A 36 -7.71 -12.99 -3.84
N PRO A 37 -6.93 -12.47 -4.81
CA PRO A 37 -7.43 -12.28 -6.17
C PRO A 37 -7.91 -13.58 -6.82
N HIS A 38 -7.23 -14.71 -6.56
CA HIS A 38 -7.68 -16.00 -7.05
C HIS A 38 -9.04 -16.41 -6.48
N CYS A 39 -9.30 -16.16 -5.19
CA CYS A 39 -10.61 -16.38 -4.58
C CYS A 39 -11.68 -15.49 -5.20
N ILE A 40 -11.40 -14.19 -5.39
CA ILE A 40 -12.30 -13.25 -6.07
C ILE A 40 -12.67 -13.76 -7.47
N MET A 41 -11.71 -14.29 -8.24
CA MET A 41 -11.97 -14.86 -9.57
C MET A 41 -12.87 -16.11 -9.56
N ARG A 42 -12.94 -16.83 -8.43
CA ARG A 42 -13.79 -18.03 -8.30
C ARG A 42 -15.15 -17.74 -7.67
N THR A 43 -15.33 -16.58 -7.07
CA THR A 43 -16.61 -16.20 -6.46
C THR A 43 -17.60 -15.81 -7.56
N GLU A 44 -18.70 -16.53 -7.64
CA GLU A 44 -19.81 -16.22 -8.54
C GLU A 44 -20.53 -14.93 -8.10
N GLY A 45 -21.14 -14.22 -9.05
CA GLY A 45 -21.92 -13.01 -8.77
C GLY A 45 -21.10 -11.72 -8.57
N ILE A 46 -19.77 -11.75 -8.69
CA ILE A 46 -18.95 -10.52 -8.64
C ILE A 46 -19.16 -9.69 -9.90
N THR A 47 -19.70 -8.48 -9.73
CA THR A 47 -19.91 -7.52 -10.81
C THR A 47 -18.92 -6.35 -10.72
N LEU A 48 -18.73 -5.64 -11.83
CA LEU A 48 -17.81 -4.49 -11.88
C LEU A 48 -18.23 -3.36 -10.92
N GLU A 49 -19.54 -3.22 -10.66
CA GLU A 49 -20.10 -2.23 -9.74
C GLU A 49 -19.61 -2.40 -8.29
N GLN A 50 -19.36 -3.65 -7.90
CA GLN A 50 -18.89 -4.03 -6.56
C GLN A 50 -17.39 -3.78 -6.35
N THR A 51 -16.66 -3.37 -7.40
CA THR A 51 -15.25 -3.02 -7.29
C THR A 51 -15.06 -1.95 -6.22
N ASN A 52 -14.19 -2.19 -5.24
CA ASN A 52 -13.93 -1.28 -4.14
C ASN A 52 -12.41 -1.07 -4.00
N PRO A 53 -11.94 0.15 -3.66
CA PRO A 53 -10.53 0.40 -3.35
C PRO A 53 -9.89 -0.58 -2.36
N THR A 54 -10.67 -1.21 -1.48
CA THR A 54 -10.19 -2.22 -0.52
C THR A 54 -9.58 -3.46 -1.20
N TRP A 55 -9.90 -3.73 -2.46
CA TRP A 55 -9.30 -4.83 -3.23
C TRP A 55 -7.79 -4.63 -3.46
N LEU A 56 -7.27 -3.42 -3.22
CA LEU A 56 -5.84 -3.14 -3.28
C LEU A 56 -5.08 -3.67 -2.05
N PHE A 57 -5.74 -3.93 -0.91
CA PHE A 57 -5.04 -4.33 0.32
C PHE A 57 -4.15 -5.58 0.19
N PRO A 58 -4.58 -6.68 -0.46
CA PRO A 58 -3.73 -7.86 -0.61
C PRO A 58 -2.45 -7.56 -1.41
N VAL A 59 -2.58 -6.72 -2.44
CA VAL A 59 -1.47 -6.33 -3.32
C VAL A 59 -0.53 -5.35 -2.62
N ILE A 60 -1.08 -4.49 -1.77
CA ILE A 60 -0.31 -3.53 -0.97
C ILE A 60 0.60 -4.24 0.04
N ALA A 61 0.26 -5.44 0.53
CA ALA A 61 1.15 -6.17 1.42
C ALA A 61 2.50 -6.48 0.75
N ASP A 62 2.46 -6.91 -0.50
CA ASP A 62 3.62 -7.37 -1.26
C ASP A 62 4.55 -6.21 -1.68
N ILE A 63 3.99 -5.04 -2.00
CA ILE A 63 4.76 -3.82 -2.27
C ILE A 63 5.41 -3.23 -1.00
N VAL A 64 4.79 -3.42 0.17
CA VAL A 64 5.39 -3.06 1.46
C VAL A 64 6.53 -4.01 1.80
N ALA A 65 6.35 -5.31 1.60
CA ALA A 65 7.41 -6.31 1.76
C ALA A 65 8.61 -6.03 0.83
N SER A 66 8.35 -5.59 -0.41
CA SER A 66 9.37 -5.12 -1.34
C SER A 66 10.22 -3.97 -0.76
N GLY A 67 9.57 -2.88 -0.34
CA GLY A 67 10.26 -1.70 0.19
C GLY A 67 10.99 -1.97 1.49
N THR A 68 10.40 -2.76 2.40
CA THR A 68 11.07 -3.15 3.65
C THR A 68 12.26 -4.07 3.40
N GLY A 69 12.22 -4.93 2.38
CA GLY A 69 13.36 -5.75 1.98
C GLY A 69 14.57 -4.91 1.54
N ALA A 70 14.36 -3.77 0.89
CA ALA A 70 15.44 -2.82 0.61
C ALA A 70 16.08 -2.26 1.89
N ILE A 71 15.26 -1.92 2.90
CA ILE A 71 15.73 -1.48 4.22
C ILE A 71 16.58 -2.58 4.89
N VAL A 72 16.10 -3.82 4.87
CA VAL A 72 16.79 -4.98 5.46
C VAL A 72 18.09 -5.29 4.72
N ALA A 73 18.07 -5.32 3.38
CA ALA A 73 19.24 -5.61 2.57
C ALA A 73 20.41 -4.64 2.84
N ASN A 74 20.11 -3.36 3.11
CA ASN A 74 21.13 -2.34 3.35
C ASN A 74 21.95 -2.57 4.64
N VAL A 75 21.43 -3.36 5.59
CA VAL A 75 22.07 -3.61 6.89
C VAL A 75 22.58 -5.05 7.06
N LEU A 76 22.40 -5.91 6.05
CA LEU A 76 22.88 -7.30 6.12
C LEU A 76 24.41 -7.36 6.01
N PRO A 77 25.10 -8.12 6.88
CA PRO A 77 26.55 -8.29 6.81
C PRO A 77 26.98 -9.23 5.68
N ASN A 78 26.14 -10.21 5.33
CA ASN A 78 26.41 -11.17 4.27
C ASN A 78 25.96 -10.60 2.92
N ASN A 79 26.91 -10.40 2.02
CA ASN A 79 26.66 -9.85 0.69
C ASN A 79 25.67 -10.68 -0.14
N GLN A 80 25.77 -12.00 -0.09
CA GLN A 80 24.88 -12.89 -0.84
C GLN A 80 23.44 -12.77 -0.35
N HIS A 81 23.24 -12.72 0.97
CA HIS A 81 21.91 -12.52 1.55
C HIS A 81 21.35 -11.15 1.17
N ALA A 82 22.20 -10.11 1.11
CA ALA A 82 21.81 -8.78 0.69
C ALA A 82 21.37 -8.76 -0.78
N ILE A 83 22.11 -9.43 -1.68
CA ILE A 83 21.73 -9.60 -3.09
C ILE A 83 20.39 -10.33 -3.23
N TRP A 84 20.22 -11.48 -2.57
CA TRP A 84 18.96 -12.23 -2.62
C TRP A 84 17.79 -11.38 -2.16
N THR A 85 17.96 -10.65 -1.06
CA THR A 85 16.92 -9.78 -0.51
C THR A 85 16.54 -8.68 -1.51
N VAL A 86 17.51 -8.01 -2.15
CA VAL A 86 17.22 -6.99 -3.19
C VAL A 86 16.53 -7.59 -4.41
N VAL A 87 17.02 -8.70 -4.93
CA VAL A 87 16.45 -9.36 -6.13
C VAL A 87 15.01 -9.79 -5.85
N ILE A 88 14.76 -10.44 -4.72
CA ILE A 88 13.41 -10.84 -4.30
C ILE A 88 12.54 -9.59 -4.14
N SER A 89 13.01 -8.53 -3.50
CA SER A 89 12.24 -7.28 -3.38
C SER A 89 11.85 -6.68 -4.74
N TYR A 90 12.71 -6.74 -5.77
CA TYR A 90 12.33 -6.34 -7.12
C TYR A 90 11.25 -7.25 -7.72
N ILE A 91 11.29 -8.56 -7.45
CA ILE A 91 10.24 -9.50 -7.86
C ILE A 91 8.91 -9.16 -7.17
N LEU A 92 8.91 -8.93 -5.85
CA LEU A 92 7.71 -8.53 -5.09
C LEU A 92 7.14 -7.19 -5.58
N TRP A 93 8.00 -6.26 -6.01
CA TRP A 93 7.56 -5.03 -6.64
C TRP A 93 6.89 -5.31 -8.00
N GLY A 94 7.48 -6.20 -8.80
CA GLY A 94 7.00 -6.59 -10.12
C GLY A 94 5.71 -7.41 -10.10
N THR A 95 5.42 -8.14 -9.03
CA THR A 95 4.14 -8.83 -8.84
C THR A 95 3.05 -7.89 -8.34
N SER A 96 3.40 -6.90 -7.53
CA SER A 96 2.43 -6.02 -6.86
C SER A 96 2.02 -4.81 -7.69
N VAL A 97 2.95 -4.03 -8.24
CA VAL A 97 2.62 -2.77 -8.92
C VAL A 97 1.74 -2.98 -10.15
N PRO A 98 2.05 -3.92 -11.07
CA PRO A 98 1.18 -4.17 -12.21
C PRO A 98 -0.22 -4.64 -11.80
N MET A 99 -0.32 -5.50 -10.78
CA MET A 99 -1.61 -5.96 -10.25
C MET A 99 -2.41 -4.80 -9.67
N ALA A 100 -1.76 -3.89 -8.94
CA ALA A 100 -2.40 -2.69 -8.43
C ALA A 100 -2.91 -1.79 -9.56
N VAL A 101 -2.15 -1.62 -10.65
CA VAL A 101 -2.58 -0.85 -11.82
C VAL A 101 -3.82 -1.46 -12.49
N LEU A 102 -3.90 -2.79 -12.59
CA LEU A 102 -5.11 -3.47 -13.10
C LEU A 102 -6.33 -3.21 -12.23
N ILE A 103 -6.19 -3.30 -10.90
CA ILE A 103 -7.28 -3.01 -9.96
C ILE A 103 -7.68 -1.53 -10.02
N LEU A 104 -6.71 -0.62 -10.12
CA LEU A 104 -6.96 0.81 -10.31
C LEU A 104 -7.69 1.10 -11.61
N ALA A 105 -7.38 0.38 -12.71
CA ALA A 105 -8.09 0.51 -13.97
C ALA A 105 -9.56 0.05 -13.86
N MET A 106 -9.81 -1.07 -13.18
CA MET A 106 -11.18 -1.52 -12.88
C MET A 106 -11.93 -0.52 -12.01
N PHE A 107 -11.28 0.01 -10.96
CA PHE A 107 -11.88 1.00 -10.09
C PHE A 107 -12.15 2.33 -10.83
N TYR A 108 -11.26 2.75 -11.71
CA TYR A 108 -11.47 3.91 -12.57
C TYR A 108 -12.67 3.72 -13.49
N ASN A 109 -12.79 2.54 -14.11
CA ASN A 109 -13.93 2.19 -14.94
C ASN A 109 -15.24 2.24 -14.13
N ARG A 110 -15.25 1.66 -12.93
CA ARG A 110 -16.39 1.72 -12.02
C ARG A 110 -16.78 3.15 -11.66
N LEU A 111 -15.82 4.05 -11.41
CA LEU A 111 -16.09 5.47 -11.13
C LEU A 111 -16.67 6.23 -12.34
N MET A 112 -16.46 5.76 -13.57
CA MET A 112 -17.02 6.38 -14.78
C MET A 112 -18.45 5.90 -15.08
N ILE A 113 -18.76 4.64 -14.77
CA ILE A 113 -20.02 3.99 -15.17
C ILE A 113 -21.06 3.99 -14.05
N HIS A 114 -20.62 3.86 -12.80
CA HIS A 114 -21.50 3.73 -11.63
C HIS A 114 -21.39 4.92 -10.69
N ASP A 115 -22.33 5.01 -9.75
CA ASP A 115 -22.34 6.07 -8.75
C ASP A 115 -21.05 6.13 -7.94
N VAL A 116 -20.64 7.37 -7.63
CA VAL A 116 -19.54 7.65 -6.69
C VAL A 116 -19.78 6.93 -5.37
N LEU A 117 -18.69 6.41 -4.76
CA LEU A 117 -18.72 5.59 -3.54
C LEU A 117 -19.73 6.10 -2.48
N PRO A 118 -20.41 5.26 -1.71
CA PRO A 118 -21.27 5.71 -0.61
C PRO A 118 -20.50 6.59 0.40
N SER A 119 -21.17 7.53 1.06
CA SER A 119 -20.52 8.49 1.99
C SER A 119 -19.72 7.81 3.11
N GLN A 120 -20.17 6.64 3.59
CA GLN A 120 -19.47 5.88 4.63
C GLN A 120 -18.12 5.31 4.17
N SER A 121 -17.97 5.07 2.87
CA SER A 121 -16.77 4.52 2.23
C SER A 121 -16.00 5.55 1.43
N ALA A 122 -16.42 6.82 1.40
CA ALA A 122 -15.76 7.87 0.63
C ALA A 122 -14.25 8.01 0.96
N VAL A 123 -13.90 7.80 2.24
CA VAL A 123 -12.51 7.88 2.71
C VAL A 123 -11.64 6.74 2.15
N THR A 124 -12.21 5.60 1.76
CA THR A 124 -11.45 4.49 1.17
C THR A 124 -10.93 4.83 -0.23
N ALA A 125 -11.42 5.89 -0.88
CA ALA A 125 -10.86 6.38 -2.14
C ALA A 125 -9.37 6.72 -2.04
N PHE A 126 -8.88 7.10 -0.85
CA PHE A 126 -7.46 7.37 -0.61
C PHE A 126 -6.58 6.11 -0.73
N ILE A 127 -7.14 4.90 -0.57
CA ILE A 127 -6.40 3.63 -0.72
C ILE A 127 -5.77 3.53 -2.11
N ALA A 128 -6.40 4.10 -3.14
CA ALA A 128 -5.87 4.13 -4.50
C ALA A 128 -4.48 4.79 -4.61
N ILE A 129 -4.16 5.73 -3.72
CA ILE A 129 -2.86 6.41 -3.65
C ILE A 129 -1.78 5.47 -3.09
N GLY A 130 -2.17 4.54 -2.21
CA GLY A 130 -1.29 3.64 -1.47
C GLY A 130 -0.28 2.88 -2.34
N PRO A 131 -0.70 2.06 -3.32
CA PRO A 131 0.23 1.30 -4.15
C PRO A 131 1.12 2.19 -5.00
N LEU A 132 0.65 3.37 -5.42
CA LEU A 132 1.44 4.30 -6.22
C LEU A 132 2.52 4.99 -5.38
N GLY A 133 2.15 5.49 -4.20
CA GLY A 133 3.09 6.12 -3.25
C GLY A 133 4.08 5.12 -2.69
N GLN A 134 3.62 3.95 -2.23
CA GLN A 134 4.48 2.90 -1.69
C GLN A 134 5.37 2.29 -2.77
N GLY A 135 4.86 2.10 -3.99
CA GLY A 135 5.65 1.61 -5.11
C GLY A 135 6.75 2.56 -5.53
N ALA A 136 6.44 3.86 -5.56
CA ALA A 136 7.44 4.89 -5.80
C ALA A 136 8.50 4.91 -4.69
N ALA A 137 8.10 4.89 -3.42
CA ALA A 137 9.04 4.83 -2.29
C ALA A 137 9.94 3.57 -2.32
N ALA A 138 9.34 2.40 -2.57
CA ALA A 138 10.04 1.12 -2.63
C ALA A 138 11.07 1.09 -3.77
N ILE A 139 10.70 1.52 -4.99
CA ILE A 139 11.61 1.46 -6.14
C ILE A 139 12.76 2.46 -6.00
N GLN A 140 12.53 3.63 -5.39
CA GLN A 140 13.61 4.57 -5.04
C GLN A 140 14.59 3.94 -4.06
N LEU A 141 14.08 3.32 -3.00
CA LEU A 141 14.93 2.73 -1.98
C LEU A 141 15.70 1.53 -2.53
N LEU A 142 15.05 0.67 -3.32
CA LEU A 142 15.71 -0.43 -4.01
C LEU A 142 16.82 0.08 -4.94
N GLY A 143 16.57 1.13 -5.71
CA GLY A 143 17.58 1.77 -6.55
C GLY A 143 18.80 2.25 -5.76
N LYS A 144 18.60 2.94 -4.63
CA LYS A 144 19.69 3.39 -3.74
C LYS A 144 20.52 2.22 -3.20
N VAL A 145 19.84 1.15 -2.80
CA VAL A 145 20.47 -0.02 -2.20
C VAL A 145 21.19 -0.85 -3.27
N ALA A 146 20.61 -0.97 -4.47
CA ALA A 146 21.23 -1.60 -5.64
C ALA A 146 22.53 -0.90 -6.04
N LEU A 147 22.56 0.44 -6.03
CA LEU A 147 23.79 1.20 -6.31
C LEU A 147 24.95 0.74 -5.41
N LYS A 148 24.70 0.60 -4.11
CA LYS A 148 25.71 0.17 -3.12
C LYS A 148 26.03 -1.31 -3.19
N ILE A 149 25.03 -2.17 -3.37
CA ILE A 149 25.21 -3.64 -3.28
C ILE A 149 25.77 -4.21 -4.58
N PHE A 150 25.31 -3.76 -5.75
CA PHE A 150 25.72 -4.33 -7.02
C PHE A 150 27.15 -3.93 -7.40
N GLU A 151 27.58 -2.72 -7.05
CA GLU A 151 28.98 -2.27 -7.22
C GLU A 151 29.96 -3.12 -6.41
N ARG A 152 29.57 -3.58 -5.21
CA ARG A 152 30.44 -4.36 -4.32
C ARG A 152 30.58 -5.83 -4.69
N ASN A 153 29.69 -6.37 -5.52
CA ASN A 153 29.52 -7.82 -5.69
C ASN A 153 29.59 -8.30 -7.14
N ASP A 154 29.91 -7.40 -8.09
CA ASP A 154 29.96 -7.72 -9.51
C ASP A 154 28.68 -8.44 -10.00
N PHE A 155 27.52 -7.93 -9.56
CA PHE A 155 26.23 -8.62 -9.72
C PHE A 155 25.90 -8.95 -11.18
N ILE A 156 26.23 -8.02 -12.09
CA ILE A 156 26.20 -8.24 -13.54
C ILE A 156 27.60 -7.97 -14.07
N PRO A 157 28.48 -8.99 -14.16
CA PRO A 157 29.89 -8.79 -14.51
C PRO A 157 30.12 -8.11 -15.86
N MET A 158 29.19 -8.32 -16.80
CA MET A 158 29.24 -7.74 -18.14
C MET A 158 28.72 -6.29 -18.19
N ALA A 159 28.17 -5.77 -17.10
CA ALA A 159 27.60 -4.42 -17.03
C ALA A 159 28.01 -3.71 -15.71
N PRO A 160 29.20 -3.11 -15.66
CA PRO A 160 29.71 -2.41 -14.47
C PRO A 160 28.81 -1.26 -13.98
N ILE A 161 27.94 -0.75 -14.84
CA ILE A 161 26.98 0.32 -14.55
C ILE A 161 25.65 -0.18 -13.98
N ALA A 162 25.49 -1.48 -13.70
CA ALA A 162 24.22 -2.06 -13.26
C ALA A 162 23.62 -1.31 -12.05
N GLY A 163 24.40 -1.09 -10.99
CA GLY A 163 23.92 -0.34 -9.81
C GLY A 163 23.40 1.07 -10.16
N GLN A 164 24.12 1.80 -11.03
CA GLN A 164 23.71 3.13 -11.50
C GLN A 164 22.43 3.06 -12.34
N PHE A 165 22.30 2.04 -13.20
CA PHE A 165 21.11 1.85 -14.01
C PHE A 165 19.86 1.61 -13.15
N PHE A 166 19.93 0.70 -12.18
CA PHE A 166 18.82 0.42 -11.25
C PHE A 166 18.46 1.64 -10.38
N TYR A 167 19.45 2.44 -10.00
CA TYR A 167 19.25 3.70 -9.27
C TYR A 167 18.50 4.75 -10.10
N LEU A 168 18.99 5.05 -11.31
CA LEU A 168 18.40 6.05 -12.19
C LEU A 168 16.99 5.66 -12.65
N THR A 169 16.79 4.39 -13.00
CA THR A 169 15.47 3.85 -13.35
C THR A 169 14.52 3.88 -12.16
N GLY A 170 15.01 3.60 -10.94
CA GLY A 170 14.22 3.75 -9.72
C GLY A 170 13.70 5.17 -9.50
N ILE A 171 14.54 6.19 -9.72
CA ILE A 171 14.10 7.60 -9.62
C ILE A 171 13.07 7.93 -10.70
N LEU A 172 13.31 7.53 -11.95
CA LEU A 172 12.40 7.80 -13.07
C LEU A 172 11.03 7.14 -12.84
N THR A 173 11.02 5.85 -12.51
CA THR A 173 9.77 5.10 -12.25
C THR A 173 9.01 5.71 -11.09
N ALA A 174 9.71 6.11 -10.02
CA ALA A 174 9.06 6.77 -8.89
C ALA A 174 8.45 8.12 -9.25
N LEU A 175 9.09 8.94 -10.10
CA LEU A 175 8.50 10.19 -10.59
C LEU A 175 7.21 9.95 -11.39
N ILE A 176 7.19 8.92 -12.25
CA ILE A 176 6.01 8.55 -13.03
C ILE A 176 4.87 8.12 -12.10
N MET A 177 5.17 7.23 -11.15
CA MET A 177 4.18 6.75 -10.18
C MET A 177 3.68 7.86 -9.25
N TRP A 178 4.56 8.75 -8.82
CA TRP A 178 4.22 9.92 -8.02
C TRP A 178 3.29 10.87 -8.78
N GLY A 179 3.58 11.12 -10.07
CA GLY A 179 2.69 11.87 -10.96
C GLY A 179 1.32 11.22 -11.11
N PHE A 180 1.27 9.90 -11.26
CA PHE A 180 0.00 9.16 -11.33
C PHE A 180 -0.78 9.22 -10.00
N ALA A 181 -0.08 9.17 -8.87
CA ALA A 181 -0.69 9.29 -7.55
C ALA A 181 -1.37 10.65 -7.33
N ILE A 182 -0.90 11.74 -7.96
CA ILE A 182 -1.58 13.05 -7.91
C ILE A 182 -2.99 12.98 -8.50
N ALA A 183 -3.17 12.29 -9.64
CA ALA A 183 -4.50 12.13 -10.24
C ALA A 183 -5.46 11.42 -9.28
N TRP A 184 -5.01 10.36 -8.61
CA TRP A 184 -5.81 9.66 -7.62
C TRP A 184 -6.05 10.47 -6.35
N LEU A 185 -5.08 11.26 -5.90
CA LEU A 185 -5.26 12.22 -4.81
C LEU A 185 -6.33 13.25 -5.17
N PHE A 186 -6.34 13.75 -6.40
CA PHE A 186 -7.39 14.65 -6.89
C PHE A 186 -8.77 13.99 -6.85
N PHE A 187 -8.91 12.76 -7.36
CA PHE A 187 -10.19 12.05 -7.32
C PHE A 187 -10.66 11.75 -5.88
N ALA A 188 -9.74 11.36 -5.00
CA ALA A 188 -10.04 11.11 -3.59
C ALA A 188 -10.51 12.39 -2.88
N LEU A 189 -9.83 13.52 -3.11
CA LEU A 189 -10.25 14.82 -2.58
C LEU A 189 -11.60 15.27 -3.15
N ALA A 190 -11.81 15.15 -4.46
CA ALA A 190 -13.06 15.51 -5.11
C ALA A 190 -14.25 14.71 -4.56
N THR A 191 -14.02 13.45 -4.18
CA THR A 191 -15.04 12.57 -3.58
C THR A 191 -15.46 13.06 -2.19
N ILE A 192 -14.57 13.66 -1.40
CA ILE A 192 -14.85 14.05 -0.01
C ILE A 192 -15.24 15.53 0.17
N VAL A 193 -14.80 16.45 -0.70
CA VAL A 193 -14.96 17.92 -0.49
C VAL A 193 -16.42 18.36 -0.36
N ARG A 194 -17.36 17.65 -1.00
CA ARG A 194 -18.80 17.99 -0.98
C ARG A 194 -19.63 17.12 -0.03
N ARG A 195 -18.99 16.35 0.84
CA ARG A 195 -19.67 15.34 1.66
C ARG A 195 -19.45 15.59 3.13
N GLU A 196 -20.52 15.48 3.89
CA GLU A 196 -20.46 15.33 5.34
C GLU A 196 -20.38 13.84 5.67
N PHE A 197 -19.38 13.46 6.45
CA PHE A 197 -19.22 12.09 6.92
C PHE A 197 -18.92 12.09 8.42
N LYS A 198 -19.64 11.22 9.14
CA LYS A 198 -19.38 10.96 10.55
C LYS A 198 -18.05 10.22 10.70
N PHE A 199 -17.45 10.34 11.87
CA PHE A 199 -16.26 9.56 12.18
C PHE A 199 -16.58 8.06 12.08
N SER A 200 -15.71 7.32 11.41
CA SER A 200 -15.74 5.86 11.32
C SER A 200 -14.30 5.34 11.37
N ILE A 201 -14.13 4.06 11.69
CA ILE A 201 -12.80 3.45 11.72
C ILE A 201 -12.09 3.52 10.36
N SER A 202 -12.85 3.62 9.27
CA SER A 202 -12.34 3.80 7.90
C SER A 202 -11.52 5.08 7.72
N TRP A 203 -11.56 6.03 8.66
CA TRP A 203 -10.70 7.23 8.64
C TRP A 203 -9.19 6.88 8.72
N TRP A 204 -8.84 5.70 9.20
CA TRP A 204 -7.46 5.21 9.11
C TRP A 204 -6.95 5.07 7.68
N ALA A 205 -7.83 4.99 6.67
CA ALA A 205 -7.43 4.99 5.26
C ALA A 205 -6.84 6.34 4.79
N PHE A 206 -6.90 7.42 5.59
CA PHE A 206 -6.10 8.63 5.33
C PHE A 206 -4.61 8.44 5.62
N THR A 207 -4.25 7.57 6.57
CA THR A 207 -2.88 7.52 7.12
C THR A 207 -1.92 6.83 6.16
N PHE A 208 -2.05 5.51 5.98
CA PHE A 208 -1.12 4.73 5.17
C PHE A 208 -0.91 5.29 3.76
N PRO A 209 -1.95 5.57 2.94
CA PRO A 209 -1.76 6.04 1.58
C PRO A 209 -1.09 7.41 1.47
N LEU A 210 -1.48 8.37 2.32
CA LEU A 210 -0.84 9.68 2.35
C LEU A 210 0.58 9.59 2.93
N GLY A 211 0.81 8.67 3.87
CA GLY A 211 2.13 8.44 4.44
C GLY A 211 3.13 7.91 3.44
N VAL A 212 2.77 6.87 2.70
CA VAL A 212 3.68 6.33 1.67
C VAL A 212 3.88 7.32 0.53
N PHE A 213 2.87 8.13 0.20
CA PHE A 213 3.03 9.24 -0.75
C PHE A 213 3.98 10.33 -0.21
N THR A 214 3.91 10.64 1.09
CA THR A 214 4.84 11.54 1.78
C THR A 214 6.26 10.98 1.80
N VAL A 215 6.43 9.69 2.07
CA VAL A 215 7.72 9.00 2.02
C VAL A 215 8.33 9.07 0.62
N SER A 216 7.55 8.80 -0.43
CA SER A 216 8.05 8.98 -1.80
C SER A 216 8.45 10.43 -2.09
N THR A 217 7.62 11.40 -1.70
CA THR A 217 7.88 12.84 -1.89
C THR A 217 9.17 13.28 -1.20
N THR A 218 9.37 12.89 0.06
CA THR A 218 10.57 13.21 0.85
C THR A 218 11.79 12.46 0.34
N THR A 219 11.63 11.24 -0.17
CA THR A 219 12.72 10.50 -0.81
C THR A 219 13.13 11.19 -2.11
N LEU A 220 12.19 11.64 -2.95
CA LEU A 220 12.50 12.46 -4.14
C LEU A 220 13.19 13.77 -3.78
N ALA A 221 12.84 14.39 -2.65
CA ALA A 221 13.48 15.60 -2.15
C ALA A 221 14.95 15.41 -1.74
N GLN A 222 15.35 14.19 -1.40
CA GLN A 222 16.73 13.82 -1.11
C GLN A 222 17.53 13.56 -2.39
N GLU A 223 16.91 12.95 -3.40
CA GLU A 223 17.58 12.57 -4.65
C GLU A 223 17.68 13.72 -5.65
N LEU A 224 16.66 14.59 -5.68
CA LEU A 224 16.59 15.71 -6.61
C LEU A 224 16.97 17.00 -5.87
N PRO A 225 17.84 17.86 -6.44
CA PRO A 225 18.17 19.17 -5.87
C PRO A 225 17.00 20.17 -6.05
N SER A 226 15.80 19.80 -5.58
CA SER A 226 14.56 20.51 -5.81
C SER A 226 13.99 21.05 -4.50
N ARG A 227 13.87 22.37 -4.39
CA ARG A 227 13.16 23.01 -3.26
C ARG A 227 11.68 22.64 -3.23
N PHE A 228 11.08 22.37 -4.40
CA PHE A 228 9.67 21.98 -4.51
C PHE A 228 9.37 20.71 -3.69
N PHE A 229 10.11 19.62 -3.93
CA PHE A 229 9.90 18.37 -3.20
C PHE A 229 10.21 18.49 -1.70
N LYS A 230 11.18 19.33 -1.31
CA LYS A 230 11.49 19.59 0.10
C LYS A 230 10.33 20.26 0.84
N VAL A 231 9.78 21.34 0.27
CA VAL A 231 8.65 22.05 0.85
C VAL A 231 7.42 21.16 0.87
N LEU A 232 7.10 20.52 -0.26
CA LEU A 232 5.92 19.66 -0.38
C LEU A 232 5.97 18.47 0.57
N GLY A 233 7.12 17.79 0.66
CA GLY A 233 7.34 16.70 1.60
C GLY A 233 7.17 17.14 3.06
N THR A 234 7.60 18.35 3.41
CA THR A 234 7.41 18.93 4.75
C THR A 234 5.93 19.18 5.04
N VAL A 235 5.21 19.80 4.10
CA VAL A 235 3.77 20.07 4.21
C VAL A 235 2.99 18.76 4.38
N PHE A 236 3.24 17.78 3.53
CA PHE A 236 2.56 16.48 3.63
C PHE A 236 2.86 15.77 4.94
N SER A 237 4.12 15.80 5.43
CA SER A 237 4.49 15.20 6.73
C SER A 237 3.73 15.84 7.90
N VAL A 238 3.60 17.17 7.91
CA VAL A 238 2.86 17.88 8.96
C VAL A 238 1.37 17.54 8.89
N VAL A 239 0.77 17.60 7.70
CA VAL A 239 -0.65 17.28 7.50
C VAL A 239 -0.95 15.84 7.92
N GLU A 240 -0.14 14.88 7.48
CA GLU A 240 -0.29 13.47 7.85
C GLU A 240 -0.18 13.27 9.36
N THR A 241 0.79 13.91 10.02
CA THR A 241 0.96 13.82 11.48
C THR A 241 -0.28 14.34 12.21
N LEU A 242 -0.82 15.48 11.78
CA LEU A 242 -2.04 16.05 12.37
C LEU A 242 -3.26 15.16 12.12
N LEU A 243 -3.41 14.61 10.91
CA LEU A 243 -4.47 13.66 10.57
C LEU A 243 -4.37 12.40 11.44
N TRP A 244 -3.17 11.84 11.61
CA TRP A 244 -2.94 10.68 12.46
C TRP A 244 -3.33 10.95 13.91
N ILE A 245 -2.90 12.08 14.49
CA ILE A 245 -3.27 12.48 15.86
C ILE A 245 -4.79 12.59 15.98
N MET A 246 -5.45 13.25 15.03
CA MET A 246 -6.89 13.44 15.03
C MET A 246 -7.65 12.11 14.96
N VAL A 247 -7.26 11.20 14.06
CA VAL A 247 -7.86 9.87 13.93
C VAL A 247 -7.61 9.02 15.17
N ALA A 248 -6.40 9.05 15.74
CA ALA A 248 -6.06 8.34 16.97
C ALA A 248 -6.90 8.82 18.16
N CYS A 249 -6.98 10.14 18.38
CA CYS A 249 -7.81 10.73 19.45
C CYS A 249 -9.29 10.36 19.30
N ARG A 250 -9.85 10.40 18.08
CA ARG A 250 -11.24 9.99 17.83
C ARG A 250 -11.45 8.48 18.02
N THR A 251 -10.49 7.66 17.62
CA THR A 251 -10.53 6.20 17.83
C THR A 251 -10.54 5.88 19.33
N ILE A 252 -9.68 6.54 20.12
CA ILE A 252 -9.65 6.40 21.57
C ILE A 252 -10.99 6.82 22.18
N LYS A 253 -11.51 7.99 21.80
CA LYS A 253 -12.81 8.47 22.30
C LYS A 253 -13.95 7.50 21.97
N ALA A 254 -14.04 7.04 20.73
CA ALA A 254 -15.07 6.09 20.29
C ALA A 254 -14.95 4.72 20.99
N THR A 255 -13.72 4.30 21.29
CA THR A 255 -13.45 3.07 22.04
C THR A 255 -13.91 3.21 23.50
N LEU A 256 -13.57 4.32 24.15
CA LEU A 256 -13.95 4.60 25.54
C LEU A 256 -15.45 4.80 25.71
N ASN A 257 -16.14 5.34 24.70
CA ASN A 257 -17.60 5.47 24.68
C ASN A 257 -18.32 4.16 24.32
N GLY A 258 -17.59 3.10 23.96
CA GLY A 258 -18.17 1.83 23.51
C GLY A 258 -18.77 1.86 22.10
N GLU A 259 -18.71 2.98 21.38
CA GLU A 259 -19.32 3.15 20.05
C GLU A 259 -18.66 2.27 18.96
N LEU A 260 -17.40 1.89 19.16
CA LEU A 260 -16.60 1.21 18.13
C LEU A 260 -16.86 -0.31 18.04
N PHE A 261 -17.13 -0.97 19.16
CA PHE A 261 -17.30 -2.42 19.26
C PHE A 261 -18.76 -2.80 19.48
N GLN A 262 -19.66 -2.10 18.79
CA GLN A 262 -21.09 -2.42 18.82
C GLN A 262 -21.38 -3.59 17.88
N PRO A 263 -22.19 -4.57 18.30
CA PRO A 263 -22.69 -5.60 17.40
C PRO A 263 -23.54 -4.94 16.28
N PRO A 264 -23.58 -5.52 15.07
CA PRO A 264 -24.47 -5.03 14.03
C PRO A 264 -25.92 -5.00 14.57
N PRO A 265 -26.72 -3.99 14.23
CA PRO A 265 -28.14 -3.93 14.63
C PRO A 265 -28.86 -5.23 14.24
N LEU A 266 -29.75 -5.74 15.10
CA LEU A 266 -30.50 -6.98 14.85
C LEU A 266 -31.26 -6.96 13.51
N GLU A 267 -31.78 -5.81 13.10
CA GLU A 267 -32.43 -5.61 11.79
C GLU A 267 -31.50 -5.93 10.61
N ALA A 268 -30.19 -5.68 10.73
CA ALA A 268 -29.22 -6.03 9.70
C ALA A 268 -28.96 -7.54 9.61
N TRP A 269 -29.23 -8.29 10.70
CA TRP A 269 -29.21 -9.75 10.69
C TRP A 269 -30.51 -10.30 10.09
N GLU A 270 -31.65 -9.74 10.48
CA GLU A 270 -32.96 -10.14 9.96
C GLU A 270 -33.08 -9.89 8.45
N ASN A 271 -32.65 -8.73 7.96
CA ASN A 271 -32.65 -8.44 6.52
C ASN A 271 -31.71 -9.37 5.73
N LYS A 272 -30.55 -9.74 6.31
CA LYS A 272 -29.64 -10.71 5.69
C LYS A 272 -30.25 -12.11 5.61
N VAL A 273 -30.99 -12.52 6.64
CA VAL A 273 -31.69 -13.81 6.66
C VAL A 273 -32.83 -13.80 5.63
N VAL A 274 -33.56 -12.68 5.50
CA VAL A 274 -34.63 -12.53 4.51
C VAL A 274 -34.07 -12.58 3.08
N GLU A 275 -32.99 -11.85 2.77
CA GLU A 275 -32.32 -11.92 1.46
C GLU A 275 -31.85 -13.34 1.13
N THR A 276 -31.21 -14.05 2.07
CA THR A 276 -30.78 -15.45 1.83
C THR A 276 -31.95 -16.40 1.61
N VAL A 277 -33.08 -16.19 2.27
CA VAL A 277 -34.29 -17.04 2.12
C VAL A 277 -35.03 -16.74 0.82
N GLU A 278 -34.96 -15.50 0.32
CA GLU A 278 -35.51 -15.13 -0.99
C GLU A 278 -34.64 -15.65 -2.13
N ASP A 279 -33.31 -15.57 -2.02
CA ASP A 279 -32.39 -16.14 -3.02
C ASP A 279 -32.52 -17.67 -3.13
N GLU A 280 -32.62 -18.39 -2.01
CA GLU A 280 -32.86 -19.85 -2.02
C GLU A 280 -34.21 -20.23 -2.66
N LYS A 281 -35.27 -19.40 -2.48
CA LYS A 281 -36.58 -19.64 -3.10
C LYS A 281 -36.59 -19.36 -4.61
N VAL A 282 -35.72 -18.48 -5.09
CA VAL A 282 -35.57 -18.21 -6.53
C VAL A 282 -34.79 -19.33 -7.22
N GLU A 283 -33.82 -19.95 -6.54
CA GLU A 283 -33.09 -21.13 -7.06
C GLU A 283 -33.93 -22.42 -7.07
N ASP A 284 -34.84 -22.62 -6.09
CA ASP A 284 -35.69 -23.82 -5.99
C ASP A 284 -36.99 -23.76 -6.81
N SER A 285 -37.26 -22.67 -7.55
CA SER A 285 -38.44 -22.57 -8.42
C SER A 285 -38.19 -23.30 -9.75
N PRO A 286 -38.92 -24.38 -10.08
CA PRO A 286 -38.75 -25.05 -11.36
C PRO A 286 -39.18 -24.12 -12.51
N ALA A 287 -38.37 -24.08 -13.56
CA ALA A 287 -38.64 -23.39 -14.83
C ALA A 287 -39.86 -23.95 -15.57
#